data_AF-A0A420YPH0-F1
#
_entry.id   AF-A0A420YPH0-F1
#
_cell.length_a   1.000
_cell.length_b   1.000
_cell.length_c   1.000
_cell.angle_alpha   90.00
_cell.angle_beta   90.00
_cell.angle_gamma   90.00
#
_symmetry.space_group_name_H-M   'P 1'
#
loop_
_entity.id
_entity.type
_entity.pdbx_description
1 polymer ?
#
loop_
_entity_poly.entity_id
_entity_poly.type
_entity_poly.pdbx_seq_one_letter_code
_entity_poly.pdbx_strand_id
1 'polypeptide(L)'
;WYRELREDYNVSRSYHEGFCEWYIKRKAPDSVRQILAYSIFFFGVYLWTNIQLSILLIELGSVGYILIVLYEWIQKLRMKKQKTN
;
A
#
# COMPACT_ATOMS: atom_id res chain seq x y z
N TRP A 1 -1.27 18.02 18.16
CA TRP A 1 -0.86 16.65 17.82
C TRP A 1 -1.12 16.25 16.36
N TYR A 2 -2.33 15.88 15.91
CA TYR A 2 -2.54 15.41 14.52
C TYR A 2 -2.25 16.50 13.46
N ARG A 3 -2.59 17.76 13.75
CA ARG A 3 -2.31 18.90 12.88
C ARG A 3 -0.81 19.14 12.69
N GLU A 4 -0.05 19.14 13.78
CA GLU A 4 1.42 19.27 13.77
C GLU A 4 2.10 18.11 13.02
N LEU A 5 1.61 16.87 13.20
CA LEU A 5 2.11 15.69 12.47
C LEU A 5 1.89 15.79 10.96
N ARG A 6 0.74 16.34 10.54
CA ARG A 6 0.43 16.55 9.13
C ARG A 6 1.29 17.66 8.53
N GLU A 7 1.55 18.73 9.28
CA GLU A 7 2.44 19.82 8.86
C GLU A 7 3.88 19.33 8.71
N ASP A 8 4.40 18.61 9.72
CA ASP A 8 5.72 17.97 9.66
C ASP A 8 5.83 17.02 8.46
N TYR A 9 4.80 16.19 8.21
CA TYR A 9 4.76 15.31 7.04
C TYR A 9 4.80 16.08 5.74
N ASN A 10 3.99 17.13 5.58
CA ASN A 10 3.93 17.88 4.32
C ASN A 10 5.24 18.60 4.00
N VAL A 11 6.00 19.02 5.01
CA VAL A 11 7.28 19.72 4.85
C VAL A 11 8.44 18.74 4.61
N SER A 12 8.45 17.58 5.27
CA SER A 12 9.61 16.68 5.30
C SER A 12 9.44 15.37 4.51
N ARG A 13 8.29 15.16 3.87
CA ARG A 13 8.06 14.01 2.98
C ARG A 13 8.92 14.09 1.72
N SER A 14 9.41 12.94 1.28
CA SER A 14 9.91 12.80 -0.10
C SER A 14 8.75 12.70 -1.10
N TYR A 15 8.99 13.04 -2.37
CA TYR A 15 7.99 13.15 -3.43
C TYR A 15 7.18 11.86 -3.68
N HIS A 16 7.65 10.69 -3.23
CA HIS A 16 6.96 9.41 -3.35
C HIS A 16 6.69 8.72 -2.00
N GLU A 17 6.99 9.39 -0.88
CA GLU A 17 6.89 8.75 0.44
C GLU A 17 5.48 8.93 1.04
N GLY A 18 4.80 7.82 1.27
CA GLY A 18 3.48 7.80 1.90
C GLY A 18 3.54 8.22 3.38
N PHE A 19 2.42 8.69 3.93
CA PHE A 19 2.33 9.14 5.33
C PHE A 19 2.75 8.06 6.33
N CYS A 20 2.29 6.82 6.14
CA CYS A 20 2.65 5.71 7.02
C CYS A 20 4.15 5.39 6.97
N GLU A 21 4.75 5.39 5.77
CA GLU A 21 6.16 5.13 5.59
C GLU A 21 7.03 6.21 6.25
N TRP A 22 6.67 7.49 6.04
CA TRP A 22 7.32 8.62 6.69
C TRP A 22 7.21 8.54 8.22
N TYR A 23 6.01 8.24 8.72
CA TYR A 23 5.76 8.16 10.17
C TYR A 23 6.57 7.04 10.81
N ILE A 24 6.58 5.85 10.22
CA ILE A 24 7.36 4.70 10.71
C ILE A 24 8.85 5.03 10.73
N LYS A 25 9.37 5.65 9.67
CA LYS A 25 10.81 5.97 9.55
C LYS A 25 11.29 7.11 10.43
N ARG A 26 10.45 8.09 10.78
CA ARG A 26 10.91 9.32 11.44
C ARG A 26 10.31 9.61 12.81
N LYS A 27 9.09 9.13 13.11
CA LYS A 27 8.37 9.49 14.35
C LYS A 27 7.95 8.29 15.18
N ALA A 28 7.81 7.09 14.59
CA ALA A 28 7.40 5.92 15.34
C ALA A 28 8.48 5.51 16.35
N PRO A 29 8.11 5.27 17.63
CA PRO A 29 9.04 4.77 18.63
C PRO A 29 9.51 3.35 18.28
N ASP A 30 10.68 2.96 18.76
CA ASP A 30 11.30 1.67 18.42
C ASP A 30 10.43 0.48 18.81
N SER A 31 9.63 0.59 19.87
CA SER A 31 8.63 -0.41 20.26
C SER A 31 7.60 -0.65 19.16
N VAL A 32 7.08 0.40 18.53
CA VAL A 32 6.10 0.30 17.44
C VAL A 32 6.74 -0.31 16.20
N ARG A 33 7.99 0.04 15.90
CA ARG A 33 8.74 -0.58 14.79
C ARG A 33 8.96 -2.07 15.01
N GLN A 34 9.35 -2.45 16.23
CA GLN A 34 9.51 -3.85 16.61
C GLN A 34 8.20 -4.61 16.52
N ILE A 35 7.09 -4.07 17.04
CA ILE A 35 5.77 -4.69 16.95
C ILE A 35 5.38 -4.91 15.48
N LEU A 36 5.57 -3.92 14.61
CA LEU A 36 5.31 -4.07 13.18
C LEU A 36 6.19 -5.15 12.55
N ALA A 37 7.49 -5.16 12.85
CA ALA A 37 8.43 -6.16 12.33
C ALA A 37 8.06 -7.58 12.77
N TYR A 38 7.76 -7.79 14.05
CA TYR A 38 7.30 -9.08 14.58
C TYR A 38 5.96 -9.48 13.98
N SER A 39 5.02 -8.55 13.81
CA SER A 39 3.72 -8.82 13.21
C SER A 39 3.87 -9.31 11.76
N ILE A 40 4.73 -8.67 10.96
CA ILE A 40 5.02 -9.08 9.58
C ILE A 40 5.68 -10.47 9.58
N PHE A 41 6.65 -10.71 10.47
CA PHE A 41 7.32 -11.99 10.57
C PHE A 41 6.37 -13.13 10.93
N PHE A 42 5.56 -12.97 12.00
CA PHE A 42 4.59 -13.99 12.42
C PHE A 42 3.49 -14.19 11.39
N PHE A 43 3.07 -13.14 10.69
CA PHE A 43 2.13 -13.26 9.59
C PHE A 43 2.72 -14.09 8.44
N GLY A 44 4.00 -13.89 8.09
CA GLY A 44 4.70 -14.71 7.10
C GLY A 44 4.79 -16.18 7.50
N VAL A 45 5.15 -16.47 8.75
CA VAL A 45 5.16 -17.85 9.30
C VAL A 45 3.76 -18.46 9.26
N TYR A 46 2.74 -17.69 9.61
CA TYR A 46 1.35 -18.15 9.60
C TYR A 46 0.88 -18.50 8.17
N LEU A 47 1.19 -17.65 7.19
CA LEU A 47 0.92 -17.91 5.78
C LEU A 47 1.62 -19.16 5.27
N TRP A 48 2.85 -19.41 5.70
CA TRP A 48 3.58 -20.63 5.37
C TRP A 48 2.89 -21.89 5.92
N THR A 49 2.41 -21.84 7.17
CA THR A 49 1.69 -22.96 7.78
C THR A 49 0.27 -23.14 7.23
N ASN A 50 -0.32 -22.07 6.69
CA ASN A 50 -1.69 -22.05 6.19
C ASN A 50 -1.73 -21.75 4.68
N ILE A 51 -1.45 -22.78 3.88
CA ILE A 51 -1.40 -22.72 2.42
C ILE A 51 -2.74 -22.25 1.82
N GLN A 52 -3.88 -22.62 2.41
CA GLN A 52 -5.20 -22.21 1.91
C GLN A 52 -5.38 -20.69 1.98
N LEU A 53 -4.99 -20.07 3.09
CA LEU A 53 -5.04 -18.61 3.24
C LEU A 53 -4.08 -17.91 2.26
N SER A 54 -2.89 -18.48 2.05
CA SER A 54 -1.92 -17.96 1.08
C SER A 54 -2.46 -17.97 -0.35
N ILE A 55 -3.10 -19.07 -0.77
CA ILE A 55 -3.74 -19.18 -2.08
C ILE A 55 -4.85 -18.13 -2.22
N LEU A 56 -5.71 -17.98 -1.20
CA LEU A 56 -6.78 -16.99 -1.20
C LEU A 56 -6.25 -15.55 -1.35
N LEU A 57 -5.15 -15.19 -0.67
CA LEU A 57 -4.53 -13.87 -0.80
C LEU A 57 -3.97 -13.64 -2.21
N ILE A 58 -3.35 -14.66 -2.80
CA ILE A 58 -2.85 -14.59 -4.19
C ILE A 58 -4.01 -14.40 -5.17
N GLU A 59 -5.11 -15.12 -4.99
CA GLU A 59 -6.31 -14.98 -5.80
C GLU A 59 -6.90 -13.57 -5.70
N LEU A 60 -7.09 -13.06 -4.48
CA LEU A 60 -7.58 -11.69 -4.26
C LEU A 60 -6.65 -10.64 -4.89
N GLY A 61 -5.34 -10.79 -4.71
CA GLY A 61 -4.34 -9.90 -5.33
C GLY A 61 -4.40 -9.95 -6.86
N SER A 62 -4.59 -11.13 -7.43
CA SER A 62 -4.71 -11.32 -8.88
C SER A 62 -5.97 -10.68 -9.45
N VAL A 63 -7.12 -10.86 -8.77
CA VAL A 63 -8.39 -10.20 -9.14
C VAL A 63 -8.24 -8.68 -9.06
N GLY A 64 -7.64 -8.16 -7.98
CA GLY A 64 -7.35 -6.73 -7.84
C GLY A 64 -6.50 -6.18 -8.98
N TYR A 65 -5.44 -6.90 -9.36
CA TYR A 65 -4.59 -6.51 -10.49
C TYR A 65 -5.35 -6.48 -11.81
N ILE A 66 -6.18 -7.50 -12.10
CA ILE A 66 -7.02 -7.52 -13.32
C ILE A 66 -7.94 -6.30 -13.36
N LEU A 67 -8.56 -5.94 -12.24
CA LEU A 67 -9.43 -4.75 -12.16
C LEU A 67 -8.67 -3.44 -12.44
N ILE A 68 -7.44 -3.30 -11.95
CA ILE A 68 -6.59 -2.13 -12.24
C ILE A 68 -6.28 -2.06 -13.73
N VAL A 69 -5.89 -3.18 -14.35
CA VAL A 69 -5.60 -3.24 -15.80
C VAL A 69 -6.84 -2.90 -16.62
N LEU A 70 -8.01 -3.42 -16.26
CA LEU A 70 -9.27 -3.08 -16.92
C LEU A 70 -9.61 -1.59 -16.77
N TYR A 71 -9.40 -1.03 -15.58
CA TYR A 71 -9.60 0.39 -15.33
C TYR A 71 -8.69 1.25 -16.21
N GLU A 72 -7.40 0.94 -16.28
CA GLU A 72 -6.45 1.64 -17.17
C GLU A 72 -6.84 1.53 -18.64
N TRP A 73 -7.31 0.36 -19.06
CA TRP A 73 -7.76 0.13 -20.43
C TRP A 73 -8.97 1.00 -20.79
N ILE A 74 -9.97 1.06 -19.90
CA ILE A 74 -11.14 1.93 -20.08
C ILE A 74 -10.73 3.40 -20.15
N GLN A 75 -9.80 3.84 -19.30
CA GLN A 75 -9.29 5.21 -19.32
C GLN A 75 -8.61 5.53 -20.66
N LYS A 76 -7.77 4.63 -21.18
CA LYS A 76 -7.12 4.80 -22.49
C LYS A 76 -8.13 4.91 -23.63
N LEU A 77 -9.21 4.12 -23.60
CA LEU A 77 -10.28 4.19 -24.61
C LEU A 77 -11.05 5.53 -24.55
N ARG A 78 -11.37 6.02 -23.35
CA ARG A 78 -12.01 7.33 -23.16
C ARG A 78 -11.16 8.46 -23.75
N MET A 79 -9.86 8.46 -23.46
CA MET A 79 -8.92 9.45 -23.98
C MET A 79 -8.78 9.39 -25.51
N LYS A 80 -8.82 8.19 -26.11
CA LYS A 80 -8.82 8.02 -27.57
C LYS A 80 -10.08 8.62 -28.20
N LYS A 81 -11.25 8.37 -27.62
CA LYS A 81 -12.54 8.87 -28.14
C LYS A 81 -12.63 10.40 -28.08
N GLN A 82 -12.05 11.03 -27.07
CA GLN A 82 -11.98 12.50 -26.97
C GLN A 82 -11.03 13.17 -27.97
N LYS A 83 -10.02 12.46 -28.48
CA LYS A 83 -9.10 13.00 -29.51
C LYS A 83 -9.63 12.87 -30.94
N THR A 84 -10.69 12.10 -31.15
CA THR A 84 -11.28 11.84 -32.48
C THR A 84 -12.53 12.69 -32.76
N ASN A 85 -13.06 13.38 -31.75
CA ASN A 85 -14.04 14.47 -31.89
C ASN A 85 -13.32 15.82 -31.89
#